data_AF-A0A922IHF4-F1
#
_entry.id   AF-A0A922IHF4-F1
#
_cell.length_a   1.000
_cell.length_b   1.000
_cell.length_c   1.000
_cell.angle_alpha   90.00
_cell.angle_beta   90.00
_cell.angle_gamma   90.00
#
_symmetry.space_group_name_H-M   'P 1'
#
loop_
_entity.id
_entity.type
_entity.pdbx_description
1 polymer ?
#
loop_
_entity_poly.entity_id
_entity_poly.type
_entity_poly.pdbx_seq_one_letter_code
_entity_poly.pdbx_strand_id
1 'polypeptide(L)'
;MCTGSLVSTRAVLTAGHCVCSPLPVVRVSFLTLRNGDQQGIHHQPSGVVVAPGYMPSCMSARQRRPIQQTLSGFDIAIVSLAQLVNLQTGIRVLSLPQPTDIPRPGTPVFIVGYGRDDNDRDPQRKNGGILKKGE
;
A
#
# COMPACT_ATOMS: atom_id res chain seq x y z
N MET A 1 -8.80 5.64 -0.20
CA MET A 1 -8.24 4.43 0.42
C MET A 1 -7.06 3.98 -0.42
N CYS A 2 -6.02 3.45 0.22
CA CYS A 2 -4.84 2.89 -0.45
C CYS A 2 -4.52 1.52 0.12
N THR A 3 -3.71 0.76 -0.60
CA THR A 3 -3.15 -0.51 -0.14
C THR A 3 -1.68 -0.32 0.29
N GLY A 4 -1.22 -1.19 1.17
CA GLY A 4 0.19 -1.27 1.58
C GLY A 4 0.55 -2.70 1.95
N SER A 5 1.84 -2.96 2.09
CA SER A 5 2.42 -4.26 2.42
C SER A 5 3.08 -4.22 3.79
N LEU A 6 2.76 -5.17 4.67
CA LEU A 6 3.46 -5.30 5.95
C LEU A 6 4.88 -5.85 5.68
N VAL A 7 5.92 -5.06 5.96
CA VAL A 7 7.33 -5.43 5.72
C VAL A 7 8.13 -5.63 7.02
N SER A 8 7.51 -5.32 8.16
CA SER A 8 7.92 -5.79 9.49
C SER A 8 6.69 -5.81 10.40
N THR A 9 6.79 -6.33 11.61
CA THR A 9 5.67 -6.30 12.58
C THR A 9 5.26 -4.88 12.99
N ARG A 10 5.97 -3.83 12.56
CA ARG A 10 5.67 -2.42 12.86
C ARG A 10 5.68 -1.49 11.64
N ALA A 11 5.96 -1.98 10.44
CA ALA A 11 6.14 -1.13 9.26
C ALA A 11 5.31 -1.61 8.08
N VAL A 12 4.55 -0.68 7.49
CA VAL A 12 3.81 -0.88 6.24
C VAL A 12 4.45 -0.04 5.14
N LEU A 13 4.87 -0.71 4.07
CA LEU A 13 5.35 -0.08 2.84
C LEU A 13 4.15 0.29 1.96
N THR A 14 4.11 1.51 1.46
CA THR A 14 3.05 2.00 0.57
C THR A 14 3.60 3.08 -0.37
N ALA A 15 2.75 3.64 -1.22
CA ALA A 15 3.12 4.73 -2.10
C ALA A 15 3.18 6.07 -1.35
N GLY A 16 4.02 6.99 -1.82
CA GLY A 16 4.10 8.36 -1.30
C GLY A 16 2.76 9.09 -1.49
N HIS A 17 2.14 9.01 -2.66
CA HIS A 17 0.87 9.68 -2.93
C HIS A 17 -0.26 9.27 -1.96
N CYS A 18 -0.20 8.06 -1.41
CA CYS A 18 -1.18 7.56 -0.44
C CYS A 18 -1.14 8.27 0.91
N VAL A 19 0.00 8.87 1.27
CA VAL A 19 0.23 9.50 2.58
C VAL A 19 0.49 11.01 2.48
N CYS A 20 0.43 11.55 1.26
CA CYS A 20 0.66 12.96 0.94
C CYS A 20 -0.62 13.79 0.83
N SER A 21 -1.77 13.19 1.14
CA SER A 21 -3.03 13.93 1.30
C SER A 21 -2.94 14.96 2.45
N PRO A 22 -3.71 16.07 2.39
CA PRO A 22 -3.90 16.96 3.53
C PRO A 22 -4.47 16.24 4.77
N LEU A 23 -5.17 15.12 4.58
CA LEU A 23 -5.69 14.30 5.67
C LEU A 23 -4.64 13.26 6.09
N PRO A 24 -4.36 13.12 7.40
CA PRO A 24 -3.40 12.15 7.88
C PRO A 24 -3.89 10.71 7.66
N VAL A 25 -2.95 9.77 7.62
CA VAL A 25 -3.29 8.35 7.77
C VAL A 25 -3.80 8.15 9.19
N VAL A 26 -5.04 7.66 9.34
CA VAL A 26 -5.69 7.47 10.65
C VAL A 26 -5.85 6.00 11.04
N ARG A 27 -5.67 5.08 10.09
CA ARG A 27 -5.87 3.64 10.33
C ARG A 27 -5.17 2.82 9.27
N VAL A 28 -4.55 1.73 9.70
CA VAL A 28 -4.14 0.61 8.85
C VAL A 28 -5.03 -0.58 9.19
N SER A 29 -5.59 -1.26 8.19
CA SER A 29 -6.47 -2.41 8.40
C SER A 29 -5.96 -3.63 7.66
N PHE A 30 -5.84 -4.75 8.36
CA PHE A 30 -5.52 -6.05 7.79
C PHE A 30 -6.79 -6.89 7.73
N LEU A 31 -7.22 -7.27 6.54
CA LEU A 31 -8.33 -8.19 6.36
C LEU A 31 -7.79 -9.62 6.39
N THR A 32 -8.36 -10.46 7.25
CA THR A 32 -8.01 -11.88 7.30
C THR A 32 -9.10 -12.70 6.61
N LEU A 33 -8.72 -13.77 5.93
CA LEU A 33 -9.65 -14.67 5.23
C LEU A 33 -10.37 -15.65 6.18
N ARG A 34 -10.36 -15.41 7.50
CA ARG A 34 -11.07 -16.27 8.45
C ARG A 34 -12.57 -16.01 8.29
N ASN A 35 -13.30 -17.03 7.83
CA ASN A 35 -14.76 -16.99 7.74
C ASN A 35 -15.36 -16.50 9.06
N GLY A 36 -16.07 -15.37 9.03
CA GLY A 36 -16.75 -14.77 10.18
C GLY A 36 -16.17 -13.45 10.68
N ASP A 37 -14.97 -13.04 10.25
CA ASP A 37 -14.29 -11.86 10.79
C ASP A 37 -14.47 -10.62 9.89
N GLN A 38 -15.69 -10.07 9.87
CA GLN A 38 -16.04 -8.95 8.98
C GLN A 38 -15.39 -7.61 9.36
N GLN A 39 -14.74 -7.51 10.51
CA GLN A 39 -14.24 -6.22 11.03
C GLN A 39 -12.78 -5.93 10.67
N GLY A 40 -11.97 -6.93 10.31
CA GLY A 40 -10.54 -6.73 10.06
C GLY A 40 -9.77 -6.31 11.32
N ILE A 41 -8.44 -6.45 11.28
CA ILE A 41 -7.56 -6.09 12.39
C ILE A 41 -7.03 -4.68 12.15
N HIS A 42 -7.36 -3.75 13.04
CA HIS A 42 -7.01 -2.34 12.91
C HIS A 42 -5.79 -1.96 13.74
N HIS A 43 -4.87 -1.21 13.14
CA HIS A 43 -3.72 -0.63 13.79
C HIS A 43 -3.71 0.89 13.62
N GLN A 44 -3.29 1.58 14.66
CA GLN A 44 -3.05 3.02 14.61
C GLN A 44 -1.65 3.29 14.07
N PRO A 45 -1.47 4.28 13.17
CA PRO A 45 -0.15 4.73 12.77
C PRO A 45 0.51 5.52 13.90
N SER A 46 1.83 5.35 14.06
CA SER A 46 2.68 6.14 14.95
C SER A 46 3.57 7.13 14.20
N GLY A 47 3.73 6.98 12.89
CA GLY A 47 4.52 7.89 12.07
C GLY A 47 4.45 7.55 10.59
N VAL A 48 4.82 8.52 9.76
CA VAL A 48 4.90 8.38 8.31
C VAL A 48 6.22 8.97 7.84
N VAL A 49 6.95 8.22 7.03
CA VAL A 49 8.17 8.68 6.35
C VAL A 49 7.97 8.54 4.86
N VAL A 50 8.19 9.63 4.12
CA VAL A 50 8.11 9.67 2.65
C VAL A 50 9.53 9.76 2.11
N ALA A 51 9.81 9.09 0.99
CA ALA A 51 11.12 9.21 0.35
C ALA A 51 11.47 10.70 0.09
N PRO A 52 12.70 11.15 0.44
CA PRO A 52 13.07 12.56 0.32
C PRO A 52 12.86 13.14 -1.07
N GLY A 53 13.16 12.37 -2.12
CA GLY A 53 12.95 12.78 -3.51
C GLY A 53 11.49 13.02 -3.89
N TYR A 54 10.54 12.45 -3.16
CA TYR A 54 9.09 12.61 -3.40
C TYR A 54 8.46 13.71 -2.55
N MET A 55 9.19 14.25 -1.55
CA MET A 55 8.68 15.29 -0.65
C MET A 55 8.17 16.56 -1.36
N PRO A 56 8.79 17.05 -2.46
CA PRO A 56 8.25 18.20 -3.20
C PRO A 56 6.83 17.97 -3.75
N SER A 57 6.58 16.79 -4.31
CA SER A 57 5.24 16.35 -4.75
C SER A 57 4.28 16.27 -3.57
N CYS A 58 4.77 15.74 -2.44
CA CYS A 58 4.01 15.64 -1.19
C CYS A 58 3.56 17.00 -0.65
N MET A 59 4.47 17.98 -0.63
CA MET A 59 4.17 19.34 -0.17
C MET A 59 3.15 20.03 -1.07
N SER A 60 3.30 19.89 -2.40
CA SER A 60 2.33 20.43 -3.37
C SER A 60 0.94 19.84 -3.14
N ALA A 61 0.83 18.52 -2.97
CA ALA A 61 -0.43 17.84 -2.70
C ALA A 61 -1.08 18.33 -1.39
N ARG A 62 -0.31 18.45 -0.29
CA ARG A 62 -0.79 18.96 1.00
C ARG A 62 -1.29 20.41 0.90
N GLN A 63 -0.66 21.22 0.07
CA GLN A 63 -1.03 22.61 -0.19
C GLN A 63 -2.14 22.78 -1.24
N ARG A 64 -2.66 21.68 -1.80
CA ARG A 64 -3.63 21.69 -2.92
C ARG A 64 -3.12 22.49 -4.13
N ARG A 65 -1.81 22.48 -4.37
CA ARG A 65 -1.18 23.12 -5.52
C ARG A 65 -1.07 22.13 -6.67
N PRO A 66 -1.24 22.60 -7.93
CA PRO A 66 -1.00 21.75 -9.09
C PRO A 66 0.45 21.28 -9.09
N ILE A 67 0.63 19.97 -9.29
CA ILE A 67 1.95 19.34 -9.37
C ILE A 67 2.50 19.64 -10.77
N GLN A 68 3.42 20.60 -10.87
CA GLN A 68 4.01 21.01 -12.15
C GLN A 68 5.02 20.00 -12.72
N GLN A 69 5.55 19.10 -11.89
CA GLN A 69 6.49 18.05 -12.31
C GLN A 69 5.84 16.68 -12.17
N THR A 70 5.61 16.01 -13.29
CA THR A 70 4.66 14.89 -13.39
C THR A 70 4.97 13.67 -12.53
N LEU A 71 6.19 13.50 -12.00
CA LEU A 71 6.61 12.48 -11.02
C LEU A 71 8.12 12.68 -10.77
N SER A 72 8.54 13.71 -10.04
CA SER A 72 9.94 13.76 -9.56
C SER A 72 10.05 12.97 -8.26
N GLY A 73 10.93 11.95 -8.24
CA GLY A 73 11.26 11.15 -7.07
C GLY A 73 10.62 9.76 -6.99
N PHE A 74 10.94 9.05 -5.91
CA PHE A 74 10.46 7.68 -5.66
C PHE A 74 9.11 7.72 -4.95
N ASP A 75 8.02 7.30 -5.60
CA ASP A 75 6.66 7.25 -5.02
C ASP A 75 6.54 6.12 -3.97
N ILE A 76 7.24 6.30 -2.84
CA ILE A 76 7.38 5.30 -1.78
C ILE A 76 7.36 5.97 -0.41
N ALA A 77 6.68 5.32 0.52
CA ALA A 77 6.57 5.76 1.90
C ALA A 77 6.45 4.56 2.86
N ILE A 78 6.79 4.79 4.12
CA ILE A 78 6.63 3.84 5.22
C ILE A 78 5.67 4.44 6.24
N VAL A 79 4.68 3.66 6.64
CA VAL A 79 3.81 3.93 7.79
C VAL A 79 4.27 3.05 8.96
N SER A 80 4.72 3.68 10.03
CA SER A 80 5.03 3.00 11.30
C SER A 80 3.74 2.77 12.09
N LEU A 81 3.60 1.61 12.70
CA LEU A 81 2.44 1.25 13.54
C LEU A 81 2.74 1.53 15.02
N ALA A 82 1.71 1.93 15.77
CA ALA A 82 1.82 2.20 17.22
C ALA A 82 1.99 0.91 18.03
N GLN A 83 1.37 -0.19 17.59
CA GLN A 83 1.51 -1.51 18.19
C GLN A 83 2.07 -2.52 17.18
N LEU A 84 2.73 -3.56 17.70
CA LEU A 84 3.17 -4.69 16.90
C LEU A 84 1.97 -5.45 16.33
N VAL A 85 2.08 -5.90 15.09
CA VAL A 85 1.12 -6.84 14.49
C VAL A 85 1.32 -8.23 15.05
N ASN A 86 0.26 -8.83 15.59
CA ASN A 86 0.27 -10.22 16.03
C ASN A 86 0.16 -11.16 14.81
N LEU A 87 1.26 -11.80 14.42
CA LEU A 87 1.31 -12.69 13.25
C LEU A 87 0.54 -14.02 13.45
N GLN A 88 0.18 -14.38 14.69
CA GLN A 88 -0.63 -15.57 14.98
C GLN A 88 -2.07 -15.44 14.45
N THR A 89 -2.51 -14.22 14.16
CA THR A 89 -3.84 -13.94 13.60
C THR A 89 -4.01 -14.39 12.14
N GLY A 90 -2.90 -14.73 11.45
CA GLY A 90 -2.89 -15.07 10.03
C GLY A 90 -2.31 -13.97 9.15
N ILE A 91 -1.97 -12.81 9.72
CA ILE A 91 -1.21 -11.77 9.03
C ILE A 91 0.24 -12.24 8.86
N ARG A 92 0.87 -11.88 7.74
CA ARG A 92 2.26 -12.22 7.42
C ARG A 92 3.03 -10.99 6.98
N VAL A 93 4.33 -11.00 7.25
CA VAL A 93 5.30 -10.01 6.78
C VAL A 93 5.82 -10.46 5.41
N LEU A 94 5.88 -9.53 4.46
CA LEU A 94 6.51 -9.71 3.16
C LEU A 94 8.00 -9.42 3.24
N SER A 95 8.80 -10.31 2.66
CA SER A 95 10.24 -10.08 2.49
C SER A 95 10.47 -9.02 1.42
N LEU A 96 11.45 -8.13 1.68
CA LEU A 96 11.93 -7.20 0.67
C LEU A 96 12.93 -7.91 -0.26
N PRO A 97 12.94 -7.56 -1.56
CA PRO A 97 13.91 -8.11 -2.49
C PRO A 97 15.32 -7.65 -2.16
N GLN A 98 16.30 -8.49 -2.45
CA GLN A 98 17.70 -8.08 -2.55
C GLN A 98 17.93 -7.35 -3.88
N PRO A 99 18.99 -6.52 -3.99
CA PRO A 99 19.34 -5.86 -5.26
C PRO A 99 19.52 -6.82 -6.45
N THR A 100 19.80 -8.09 -6.18
CA THR A 100 19.95 -9.16 -7.19
C THR A 100 18.64 -9.81 -7.61
N ASP A 101 17.54 -9.59 -6.89
CA ASP A 101 16.24 -10.22 -7.13
C ASP A 101 15.46 -9.49 -8.23
N ILE A 102 16.09 -9.31 -9.40
CA ILE A 102 15.49 -8.63 -10.55
C ILE A 102 14.62 -9.64 -11.32
N PRO A 103 13.29 -9.44 -11.41
CA PRO A 103 12.42 -10.35 -12.13
C PRO A 103 12.74 -10.34 -13.63
N ARG A 104 12.72 -11.51 -14.26
CA ARG A 104 12.88 -11.64 -15.71
C ARG A 104 11.57 -11.25 -16.42
N PRO A 105 11.62 -10.70 -17.65
CA PRO A 105 10.42 -10.52 -18.45
C PRO A 105 9.61 -11.83 -18.57
N GLY A 106 8.28 -11.74 -18.41
CA GLY A 106 7.39 -12.91 -18.39
C GLY A 106 7.35 -13.69 -17.07
N THR A 107 8.07 -13.24 -16.02
CA THR A 107 7.92 -13.80 -14.66
C THR A 107 6.52 -13.48 -14.16
N PRO A 108 5.70 -14.49 -13.80
CA PRO A 108 4.35 -14.24 -13.31
C PRO A 108 4.39 -13.52 -11.97
N VAL A 109 3.51 -12.54 -11.78
CA VAL A 109 3.37 -11.78 -10.54
C VAL A 109 1.93 -11.80 -10.06
N PHE A 110 1.74 -11.61 -8.75
CA PHE A 110 0.43 -11.47 -8.14
C PHE A 110 0.20 -10.01 -7.76
N ILE A 111 -0.93 -9.47 -8.19
CA ILE A 111 -1.41 -8.16 -7.74
C ILE A 111 -2.68 -8.40 -6.93
N VAL A 112 -2.67 -7.91 -5.69
CA VAL A 112 -3.76 -8.08 -4.73
C VAL A 112 -4.19 -6.73 -4.18
N GLY A 113 -5.49 -6.55 -4.00
CA GLY A 113 -6.06 -5.32 -3.47
C GLY A 113 -7.58 -5.31 -3.57
N TYR A 114 -8.19 -4.21 -3.13
CA TYR A 114 -9.63 -3.98 -3.19
C TYR A 114 -9.99 -2.81 -4.12
N GLY A 115 -9.01 -2.33 -4.90
CA GLY A 115 -9.17 -1.20 -5.80
C GLY A 115 -10.02 -1.56 -7.02
N ARG A 116 -10.68 -0.56 -7.61
CA ARG A 116 -11.30 -0.73 -8.93
C ARG A 116 -10.18 -0.78 -9.97
N ASP A 117 -10.22 -1.79 -10.82
CA ASP A 117 -9.41 -1.82 -12.03
C ASP A 117 -10.27 -1.33 -13.19
N ASP A 118 -10.04 -0.10 -13.63
CA ASP A 118 -10.83 0.52 -14.70
C ASP A 118 -10.59 -0.13 -16.07
N ASN A 119 -9.54 -0.96 -16.20
CA ASN A 119 -9.28 -1.77 -17.39
C ASN A 119 -9.85 -3.20 -17.27
N ASP A 120 -10.52 -3.52 -16.15
CA ASP A 120 -11.15 -4.81 -15.98
C ASP A 120 -12.31 -4.99 -16.97
N ARG A 121 -12.23 -6.06 -17.75
CA ARG A 121 -13.27 -6.42 -18.72
C ARG A 121 -14.42 -7.20 -18.08
N ASP A 122 -14.36 -7.51 -16.78
CA ASP A 122 -15.47 -8.11 -16.05
C ASP A 122 -16.67 -7.12 -15.99
N PRO A 123 -17.80 -7.44 -16.65
CA PRO A 123 -18.97 -6.57 -16.72
C PRO A 123 -19.65 -6.35 -15.36
N GLN A 124 -19.33 -7.14 -14.33
CA GLN A 124 -19.90 -6.93 -13.00
C GLN A 124 -19.28 -5.75 -12.24
N ARG A 125 -18.12 -5.20 -12.66
CA ARG A 125 -17.45 -4.02 -12.04
C ARG A 125 -17.33 -4.12 -10.50
N LYS A 126 -17.40 -5.34 -9.96
CA LYS A 126 -17.29 -5.57 -8.52
C LYS A 126 -15.83 -5.37 -8.18
N ASN A 127 -15.60 -4.51 -7.18
CA ASN A 127 -14.31 -4.19 -6.56
C ASN A 127 -13.25 -5.25 -6.83
N GLY A 128 -12.10 -4.82 -7.39
CA GLY A 128 -11.07 -5.70 -7.93
C GLY A 128 -10.89 -6.96 -7.10
N GLY A 129 -11.06 -8.10 -7.76
CA GLY A 129 -10.93 -9.41 -7.12
C GLY A 129 -9.60 -9.54 -6.39
N ILE A 130 -9.62 -10.33 -5.32
CA ILE A 130 -8.53 -10.52 -4.35
C ILE A 130 -7.21 -10.95 -5.01
N LEU A 131 -7.23 -11.49 -6.23
CA LEU A 131 -6.05 -11.96 -6.97
C LEU A 131 -6.24 -11.74 -8.47
N LYS A 132 -5.37 -10.93 -9.09
CA LYS A 132 -5.15 -10.99 -10.54
C LYS A 132 -3.75 -11.55 -10.81
N LYS A 133 -3.67 -12.56 -11.68
CA LYS A 133 -2.42 -13.05 -12.23
C LYS A 133 -1.95 -12.03 -13.28
N GLY A 134 -0.80 -11.41 -13.06
CA GLY A 134 -0.13 -10.65 -14.11
C GLY A 134 0.48 -11.63 -15.11
N GLU A 135 0.15 -11.45 -16.39
CA GLU A 135 0.76 -12.15 -17.52
C GLU A 135 1.67 -11.19 -18.31
#